data_AF-T1A9E6-F1
#
_entry.id   AF-T1A9E6-F1
#
_cell.length_a   1.000
_cell.length_b   1.000
_cell.length_c   1.000
_cell.angle_alpha   90.00
_cell.angle_beta   90.00
_cell.angle_gamma   90.00
#
_symmetry.space_group_name_H-M   'P 1'
#
loop_
_entity.id
_entity.type
_entity.pdbx_description
1 polymer ?
#
loop_
_entity_poly.entity_id
_entity_poly.type
_entity_poly.pdbx_seq_one_letter_code
_entity_poly.pdbx_strand_id
1 'polypeptide(L)'
;MAAMRFQSTRDAAITAGFGEALARGLAPDGGLYVPQRWPEVAPADLDAAADLPALAARLIGPFAEGDALAASMAPICAEAFSFPAPVADLEPGRLAVLELFHGPTAAFKDFGARFLAACLARLREPRSRTLTILVATSGDTGGAVAAAFHGRPGIEVVVLFPKGRVSPTQQQQLTCWGGNVRAFAVRGTFDDCQRLAKQAFLDEPLRRSRELSSANSINLGRLLPQAVYYAATARSLAGPGGEPVSFIIPSGNLGNAMACIWARRLGAADRGDRTRAQRQP
;
A
#
# COMPACT_ATOMS: atom_id res chain seq x y z
N MET A 1 -13.28 -14.66 16.88
CA MET A 1 -12.17 -15.35 16.19
C MET A 1 -10.86 -14.78 16.72
N ALA A 2 -9.75 -15.52 16.62
CA ALA A 2 -8.44 -15.00 17.02
C ALA A 2 -7.99 -13.89 16.05
N ALA A 3 -7.49 -12.77 16.59
CA ALA A 3 -7.05 -11.63 15.81
C ALA A 3 -6.04 -12.03 14.72
N MET A 4 -6.09 -11.34 13.58
CA MET A 4 -5.14 -11.54 12.48
C MET A 4 -3.73 -11.11 12.89
N ARG A 5 -2.73 -11.91 12.53
CA ARG A 5 -1.32 -11.67 12.88
C ARG A 5 -0.44 -11.71 11.64
N PHE A 6 0.62 -10.92 11.68
CA PHE A 6 1.65 -10.83 10.64
C PHE A 6 2.97 -11.28 11.23
N GLN A 7 3.77 -12.00 10.45
CA GLN A 7 5.10 -12.47 10.84
C GLN A 7 6.18 -11.83 9.95
N SER A 8 7.41 -11.76 10.46
CA SER A 8 8.56 -11.38 9.64
C SER A 8 8.87 -12.47 8.61
N THR A 9 9.33 -12.06 7.43
CA THR A 9 9.89 -12.96 6.40
C THR A 9 11.25 -13.55 6.78
N ARG A 10 11.91 -13.03 7.82
CA ARG A 10 13.22 -13.53 8.29
C ARG A 10 13.13 -14.37 9.55
N ASP A 11 12.12 -14.12 10.39
CA ASP A 11 11.85 -14.88 11.61
C ASP A 11 10.34 -14.94 11.91
N ALA A 12 9.75 -16.14 11.83
CA ALA A 12 8.33 -16.35 12.07
C ALA A 12 7.89 -16.09 13.52
N ALA A 13 8.83 -16.08 14.49
CA ALA A 13 8.54 -15.77 15.89
C ALA A 13 8.28 -14.27 16.11
N ILE A 14 8.87 -13.40 15.26
CA ILE A 14 8.60 -11.97 15.28
C ILE A 14 7.24 -11.72 14.63
N THR A 15 6.27 -11.36 15.47
CA THR A 15 4.88 -11.13 15.02
C THR A 15 4.34 -9.77 15.45
N ALA A 16 3.38 -9.26 14.68
CA ALA A 16 2.70 -7.99 14.94
C ALA A 16 1.21 -8.06 14.59
N GLY A 17 0.41 -7.20 15.23
CA GLY A 17 -0.96 -6.91 14.79
C GLY A 17 -0.98 -6.11 13.48
N PHE A 18 -2.15 -5.89 12.88
CA PHE A 18 -2.24 -5.16 11.61
C PHE A 18 -1.77 -3.72 11.75
N GLY A 19 -2.35 -2.95 12.67
CA GLY A 19 -1.99 -1.55 12.90
C GLY A 19 -0.53 -1.39 13.33
N GLU A 20 -0.03 -2.32 14.14
CA GLU A 20 1.37 -2.37 14.56
C GLU A 20 2.33 -2.62 13.38
N ALA A 21 2.01 -3.57 12.50
CA ALA A 21 2.80 -3.85 11.29
C ALA A 21 2.82 -2.63 10.35
N LEU A 22 1.69 -1.93 10.20
CA LEU A 22 1.59 -0.69 9.43
C LEU A 22 2.45 0.44 10.03
N ALA A 23 2.39 0.63 11.35
CA ALA A 23 3.12 1.68 12.04
C ALA A 23 4.63 1.45 11.99
N ARG A 24 5.09 0.21 12.19
CA ARG A 24 6.51 -0.17 12.14
C ARG A 24 7.05 -0.15 10.70
N GLY A 25 6.26 -0.59 9.72
CA GLY A 25 6.65 -0.72 8.32
C GLY A 25 7.61 -1.89 8.04
N LEU A 26 8.67 -2.04 8.83
CA LEU A 26 9.61 -3.16 8.83
C LEU A 26 9.55 -3.92 10.16
N ALA A 27 9.85 -5.22 10.11
CA ALA A 27 10.06 -6.00 11.32
C ALA A 27 11.39 -5.61 12.01
N PRO A 28 11.53 -5.79 13.34
CA PRO A 28 12.75 -5.47 14.10
C PRO A 28 14.04 -6.11 13.56
N ASP A 29 13.95 -7.26 12.91
CA ASP A 29 15.05 -8.00 12.25
C ASP A 29 15.35 -7.51 10.81
N GLY A 30 14.67 -6.44 10.37
CA GLY A 30 14.75 -5.89 9.02
C GLY A 30 13.99 -6.71 7.96
N GLY A 31 13.20 -7.71 8.37
CA GLY A 31 12.31 -8.46 7.50
C GLY A 31 11.04 -7.69 7.14
N LEU A 32 10.26 -8.24 6.20
CA LEU A 32 8.97 -7.70 5.78
C LEU A 32 7.85 -8.39 6.55
N TYR A 33 6.75 -7.70 6.84
CA TYR A 33 5.57 -8.33 7.42
C TYR A 33 4.72 -9.03 6.35
N VAL A 34 4.41 -10.30 6.57
CA VAL A 34 3.48 -11.10 5.76
C VAL A 34 2.41 -11.73 6.65
N PRO A 35 1.19 -11.95 6.15
CA PRO A 35 0.13 -12.56 6.95
C PRO A 35 0.49 -14.00 7.36
N GLN A 36 0.24 -14.38 8.63
CA GLN A 36 0.47 -15.76 9.09
C GLN A 36 -0.48 -16.76 8.42
N ARG A 37 -1.67 -16.29 8.06
CA ARG A 37 -2.68 -17.04 7.31
C ARG A 37 -3.33 -16.12 6.29
N TRP A 38 -3.74 -16.67 5.16
CA TRP A 38 -4.49 -15.87 4.19
C TRP A 38 -5.95 -15.81 4.63
N PRO A 39 -6.58 -14.62 4.69
CA PRO A 39 -8.00 -14.55 4.95
C PRO A 39 -8.77 -15.19 3.80
N GLU A 40 -9.83 -15.91 4.14
CA GLU A 40 -10.78 -16.41 3.15
C GLU A 40 -11.76 -15.28 2.83
N VAL A 41 -11.89 -14.95 1.54
CA VAL A 41 -12.85 -13.97 1.07
C VAL A 41 -13.71 -14.65 0.02
N ALA A 42 -15.00 -14.79 0.29
CA ALA A 42 -15.90 -15.44 -0.65
C ALA A 42 -15.99 -14.61 -1.93
N PRO A 43 -15.89 -15.22 -3.13
CA PRO A 43 -16.04 -14.50 -4.39
C PRO A 43 -17.35 -13.69 -4.47
N ALA A 44 -18.43 -14.23 -3.88
CA ALA A 44 -19.74 -13.59 -3.80
C ALA A 44 -19.72 -12.30 -2.96
N ASP A 45 -18.91 -12.23 -1.90
CA ASP A 45 -18.78 -11.00 -1.12
C ASP A 45 -18.13 -9.89 -1.95
N LEU A 46 -17.11 -10.25 -2.72
CA LEU A 46 -16.46 -9.33 -3.64
C LEU A 46 -17.38 -8.94 -4.82
N ASP A 47 -18.27 -9.85 -5.27
CA ASP A 47 -19.29 -9.60 -6.31
C ASP A 47 -20.34 -8.58 -5.86
N ALA A 48 -20.64 -8.55 -4.56
CA ALA A 48 -21.57 -7.59 -3.98
C ALA A 48 -20.97 -6.19 -3.73
N ALA A 49 -19.71 -5.95 -4.10
CA ALA A 49 -19.11 -4.62 -3.96
C ALA A 49 -19.66 -3.66 -5.04
N ALA A 50 -20.29 -2.56 -4.60
CA ALA A 50 -20.90 -1.58 -5.50
C ALA A 50 -19.87 -0.73 -6.26
N ASP A 51 -18.71 -0.50 -5.66
CA ASP A 51 -17.64 0.35 -6.19
C ASP A 51 -16.25 -0.09 -5.70
N LEU A 52 -15.22 0.62 -6.16
CA LEU A 52 -13.82 0.33 -5.81
C LEU A 52 -13.52 0.48 -4.30
N PRO A 53 -13.99 1.53 -3.59
CA PRO A 53 -13.89 1.61 -2.13
C PRO A 53 -14.54 0.44 -1.38
N ALA A 54 -15.76 0.04 -1.76
CA ALA A 54 -16.45 -1.08 -1.13
C ALA A 54 -15.71 -2.39 -1.36
N LEU A 55 -15.18 -2.60 -2.57
CA LEU A 55 -14.33 -3.75 -2.87
C LEU A 55 -13.06 -3.73 -2.03
N ALA A 56 -12.40 -2.58 -1.90
CA ALA A 56 -11.22 -2.42 -1.07
C ALA A 56 -11.50 -2.80 0.40
N ALA A 57 -12.62 -2.33 0.95
CA ALA A 57 -13.01 -2.62 2.33
C ALA A 57 -13.24 -4.12 2.55
N ARG A 58 -13.89 -4.80 1.59
CA ARG A 58 -14.15 -6.25 1.65
C ARG A 58 -12.88 -7.10 1.47
N LEU A 59 -11.96 -6.66 0.62
CA LEU A 59 -10.71 -7.38 0.35
C LEU A 59 -9.66 -7.16 1.44
N ILE A 60 -9.58 -5.95 2.00
CA ILE A 60 -8.58 -5.58 3.01
C ILE A 60 -9.09 -5.82 4.43
N GLY A 61 -10.39 -5.61 4.69
CA GLY A 61 -11.01 -5.70 6.02
C GLY A 61 -10.65 -6.97 6.82
N PRO A 62 -10.66 -8.18 6.21
CA PRO A 62 -10.27 -9.41 6.88
C PRO A 62 -8.83 -9.42 7.43
N PHE A 63 -7.91 -8.66 6.83
CA PHE A 63 -6.54 -8.52 7.34
C PHE A 63 -6.46 -7.71 8.64
N ALA A 64 -7.46 -6.86 8.90
CA ALA A 64 -7.58 -6.04 10.10
C ALA A 64 -8.47 -6.68 11.16
N GLU A 65 -8.93 -7.92 10.99
CA GLU A 65 -9.83 -8.58 11.95
C GLU A 65 -9.20 -8.66 13.36
N GLY A 66 -9.90 -8.14 14.36
CA GLY A 66 -9.42 -8.08 15.74
C GLY A 66 -8.38 -6.99 16.02
N ASP A 67 -8.12 -6.09 15.06
CA ASP A 67 -7.24 -4.93 15.21
C ASP A 67 -8.05 -3.65 15.53
N ALA A 68 -7.40 -2.64 16.11
CA ALA A 68 -8.01 -1.33 16.39
C ALA A 68 -8.55 -0.64 15.11
N LEU A 69 -7.99 -0.97 13.95
CA LEU A 69 -8.44 -0.43 12.67
C LEU A 69 -9.66 -1.15 12.07
N ALA A 70 -10.08 -2.31 12.59
CA ALA A 70 -11.13 -3.13 11.99
C ALA A 70 -12.41 -2.34 11.66
N ALA A 71 -12.93 -1.61 12.64
CA ALA A 71 -14.15 -0.81 12.51
C ALA A 71 -14.00 0.40 11.55
N SER A 72 -12.75 0.81 11.28
CA SER A 72 -12.44 1.95 10.41
C SER A 72 -12.11 1.56 8.97
N MET A 73 -12.12 0.28 8.61
CA MET A 73 -11.69 -0.16 7.27
C MET A 73 -12.54 0.43 6.15
N ALA A 74 -13.87 0.45 6.29
CA ALA A 74 -14.75 1.06 5.29
C ALA A 74 -14.45 2.57 5.07
N PRO A 75 -14.44 3.43 6.10
CA PRO A 75 -14.12 4.85 5.90
C PRO A 75 -12.66 5.08 5.45
N ILE A 76 -11.70 4.26 5.87
CA ILE A 76 -10.31 4.31 5.37
C ILE A 76 -10.27 4.03 3.87
N CYS A 77 -10.97 3.00 3.40
CA CYS A 77 -11.03 2.65 2.00
C CYS A 77 -11.77 3.71 1.17
N ALA A 78 -12.86 4.28 1.68
CA ALA A 78 -13.54 5.41 1.04
C ALA A 78 -12.62 6.63 0.87
N GLU A 79 -11.81 6.94 1.87
CA GLU A 79 -10.81 8.02 1.81
C GLU A 79 -9.69 7.70 0.81
N ALA A 80 -9.18 6.46 0.82
CA ALA A 80 -8.02 6.08 0.02
C ALA A 80 -8.33 5.91 -1.47
N PHE A 81 -9.47 5.31 -1.80
CA PHE A 81 -9.90 4.95 -3.16
C PHE A 81 -10.89 5.97 -3.74
N SER A 82 -10.69 7.26 -3.44
CA SER A 82 -11.58 8.36 -3.85
C SER A 82 -11.41 8.81 -5.32
N PHE A 83 -10.84 7.97 -6.17
CA PHE A 83 -10.60 8.20 -7.60
C PHE A 83 -10.62 6.86 -8.34
N PRO A 84 -10.92 6.86 -9.65
CA PRO A 84 -11.13 5.63 -10.39
C PRO A 84 -9.83 4.92 -10.77
N ALA A 85 -9.95 3.66 -11.17
CA ALA A 85 -8.92 2.87 -11.82
C ALA A 85 -9.51 2.22 -13.08
N PRO A 86 -9.83 3.01 -14.13
CA PRO A 86 -10.53 2.50 -15.30
C PRO A 86 -9.62 1.62 -16.16
N VAL A 87 -10.24 0.76 -16.95
CA VAL A 87 -9.57 -0.03 -18.00
C VAL A 87 -9.92 0.62 -19.34
N ALA A 88 -8.90 0.97 -20.11
CA ALA A 88 -9.04 1.50 -21.46
C ALA A 88 -8.58 0.46 -22.47
N ASP A 89 -9.47 0.05 -23.38
CA ASP A 89 -9.12 -0.87 -24.44
C ASP A 89 -8.15 -0.24 -25.43
N LEU A 90 -7.10 -0.99 -25.78
CA LEU A 90 -6.21 -0.66 -26.90
C LEU A 90 -6.55 -1.54 -28.11
N GLU A 91 -6.80 -2.82 -27.87
CA GLU A 91 -7.26 -3.82 -28.82
C GLU A 91 -8.38 -4.62 -28.16
N PRO A 92 -9.66 -4.39 -28.51
CA PRO A 92 -10.80 -5.02 -27.84
C PRO A 92 -10.66 -6.54 -27.72
N GLY A 93 -10.85 -7.07 -26.51
CA GLY A 93 -10.76 -8.49 -26.21
C GLY A 93 -9.34 -9.08 -26.19
N ARG A 94 -8.30 -8.26 -26.41
CA ARG A 94 -6.90 -8.72 -26.49
C ARG A 94 -5.93 -7.90 -25.64
N LEU A 95 -6.03 -6.57 -25.68
CA LEU A 95 -5.08 -5.68 -25.00
C LEU A 95 -5.81 -4.46 -24.45
N ALA A 96 -5.60 -4.18 -23.17
CA ALA A 96 -6.12 -3.01 -22.50
C ALA A 96 -5.08 -2.44 -21.52
N VAL A 97 -5.27 -1.18 -21.14
CA VAL A 97 -4.45 -0.48 -20.14
C VAL A 97 -5.30 -0.24 -18.90
N LEU A 98 -4.80 -0.70 -17.76
CA LEU A 98 -5.33 -0.32 -16.45
C LEU A 98 -4.74 1.03 -16.05
N GLU A 99 -5.56 2.07 -16.10
CA GLU A 99 -5.14 3.44 -15.81
C GLU A 99 -5.10 3.69 -14.30
N LEU A 100 -3.89 3.68 -13.74
CA LEU A 100 -3.67 3.87 -12.30
C LEU A 100 -3.18 5.28 -11.94
N PHE A 101 -3.45 6.27 -12.80
CA PHE A 101 -2.90 7.63 -12.71
C PHE A 101 -3.98 8.71 -12.55
N HIS A 102 -5.18 8.36 -12.09
CA HIS A 102 -6.27 9.32 -11.84
C HIS A 102 -6.28 9.89 -10.42
N GLY A 103 -5.27 9.54 -9.61
CA GLY A 103 -5.09 10.06 -8.27
C GLY A 103 -4.42 11.44 -8.23
N PRO A 104 -4.31 12.06 -7.04
CA PRO A 104 -3.83 13.44 -6.86
C PRO A 104 -2.43 13.72 -7.40
N THR A 105 -1.61 12.68 -7.60
CA THR A 105 -0.22 12.83 -8.08
C THR A 105 0.02 12.17 -9.43
N ALA A 106 -1.06 11.73 -10.09
CA ALA A 106 -1.01 11.04 -11.37
C ALA A 106 -0.14 9.77 -11.36
N ALA A 107 -0.15 9.03 -10.24
CA ALA A 107 0.62 7.80 -10.09
C ALA A 107 -0.11 6.75 -9.26
N PHE A 108 0.08 5.47 -9.59
CA PHE A 108 -0.53 4.33 -8.88
C PHE A 108 -0.18 4.27 -7.38
N LYS A 109 0.88 5.00 -7.00
CA LYS A 109 1.35 5.10 -5.62
C LYS A 109 0.34 5.80 -4.72
N ASP A 110 -0.60 6.58 -5.29
CA ASP A 110 -1.66 7.28 -4.57
C ASP A 110 -2.55 6.32 -3.77
N PHE A 111 -2.95 5.18 -4.34
CA PHE A 111 -3.79 4.18 -3.65
C PHE A 111 -3.17 3.73 -2.32
N GLY A 112 -1.92 3.25 -2.38
CA GLY A 112 -1.21 2.77 -1.20
C GLY A 112 -0.84 3.88 -0.23
N ALA A 113 -0.38 5.04 -0.72
CA ALA A 113 0.05 6.13 0.13
C ALA A 113 -1.14 6.70 0.94
N ARG A 114 -2.30 6.88 0.30
CA ARG A 114 -3.50 7.39 0.96
C ARG A 114 -4.08 6.40 1.95
N PHE A 115 -4.13 5.12 1.61
CA PHE A 115 -4.55 4.08 2.56
C PHE A 115 -3.66 4.06 3.80
N LEU A 116 -2.33 4.03 3.61
CA LEU A 116 -1.40 4.05 4.73
C LEU A 116 -1.58 5.32 5.58
N ALA A 117 -1.72 6.49 4.95
CA ALA A 117 -1.93 7.74 5.68
C ALA A 117 -3.24 7.75 6.48
N ALA A 118 -4.32 7.22 5.89
CA ALA A 118 -5.62 7.08 6.55
C ALA A 118 -5.59 6.12 7.75
N CYS A 119 -4.84 5.01 7.63
CA CYS A 119 -4.60 4.07 8.73
C CYS A 119 -3.77 4.72 9.85
N LEU A 120 -2.59 5.25 9.52
CA LEU A 120 -1.68 5.82 10.53
C LEU A 120 -2.33 6.98 11.26
N ALA A 121 -3.09 7.85 10.58
CA ALA A 121 -3.81 8.94 11.23
C ALA A 121 -4.81 8.46 12.28
N ARG A 122 -5.49 7.31 12.06
CA ARG A 122 -6.48 6.74 12.99
C ARG A 122 -5.86 5.92 14.11
N LEU A 123 -4.64 5.43 13.93
CA LEU A 123 -3.86 4.80 15.00
C LEU A 123 -3.27 5.79 16.00
N ARG A 124 -3.25 7.09 15.67
CA ARG A 124 -2.68 8.11 16.56
C ARG A 124 -3.66 8.47 17.67
N GLU A 125 -3.15 8.56 18.89
CA GLU A 125 -3.90 9.09 20.03
C GLU A 125 -3.70 10.61 20.13
N PRO A 126 -4.64 11.36 20.74
CA PRO A 126 -4.57 12.82 20.84
C PRO A 126 -3.30 13.38 21.49
N ARG A 127 -2.61 12.58 22.32
CA ARG A 127 -1.38 12.97 23.03
C ARG A 127 -0.13 12.20 22.58
N SER A 128 -0.24 11.42 21.50
CA SER A 128 0.93 10.74 20.93
C SER A 128 1.95 11.77 20.42
N ARG A 129 3.23 11.40 20.43
CA ARG A 129 4.28 12.23 19.85
C ARG A 129 4.04 12.40 18.35
N THR A 130 4.65 13.43 17.78
CA THR A 130 4.57 13.67 16.34
C THR A 130 5.22 12.51 15.59
N LEU A 131 4.46 11.88 14.69
CA LEU A 131 4.94 10.86 13.79
C LEU A 131 5.64 11.52 12.60
N THR A 132 6.91 11.20 12.37
CA THR A 132 7.68 11.67 11.22
C THR A 132 7.74 10.56 10.17
N ILE A 133 7.09 10.78 9.03
CA ILE A 133 7.18 9.93 7.85
C ILE A 133 8.42 10.32 7.06
N LEU A 134 9.42 9.43 7.01
CA LEU A 134 10.65 9.64 6.25
C LEU A 134 10.62 8.81 4.97
N VAL A 135 10.67 9.50 3.83
CA VAL A 135 10.64 8.87 2.49
C VAL A 135 11.82 9.32 1.65
N ALA A 136 12.57 8.35 1.12
CA ALA A 136 13.55 8.57 0.06
C ALA A 136 12.91 8.22 -1.28
N THR A 137 13.01 9.10 -2.26
CA THR A 137 12.33 8.92 -3.56
C THR A 137 13.21 9.27 -4.75
N SER A 138 12.93 8.62 -5.88
CA SER A 138 13.44 8.97 -7.20
C SER A 138 12.39 9.70 -8.07
N GLY A 139 11.22 10.03 -7.49
CA GLY A 139 10.11 10.66 -8.19
C GLY A 139 8.77 10.45 -7.46
N ASP A 140 7.82 9.76 -8.10
CA ASP A 140 6.40 9.75 -7.70
C ASP A 140 6.12 9.21 -6.29
N THR A 141 6.98 8.35 -5.71
CA THR A 141 6.75 7.83 -4.34
C THR A 141 6.67 8.95 -3.33
N GLY A 142 7.60 9.91 -3.41
CA GLY A 142 7.62 11.06 -2.51
C GLY A 142 6.45 12.00 -2.76
N GLY A 143 6.01 12.15 -4.02
CA GLY A 143 4.86 12.97 -4.37
C GLY A 143 3.59 12.41 -3.76
N ALA A 144 3.31 11.12 -3.99
CA ALA A 144 2.14 10.43 -3.44
C ALA A 144 2.14 10.42 -1.90
N VAL A 145 3.29 10.21 -1.26
CA VAL A 145 3.41 10.25 0.20
C VAL A 145 3.19 11.67 0.74
N ALA A 146 3.83 12.66 0.14
CA ALA A 146 3.63 14.06 0.53
C ALA A 146 2.15 14.46 0.41
N ALA A 147 1.51 14.15 -0.72
CA ALA A 147 0.09 14.39 -0.95
C ALA A 147 -0.81 13.71 0.08
N ALA A 148 -0.56 12.43 0.37
CA ALA A 148 -1.40 11.61 1.24
C ALA A 148 -1.37 12.06 2.72
N PHE A 149 -0.23 12.58 3.17
CA PHE A 149 0.01 12.97 4.57
C PHE A 149 -0.05 14.49 4.80
N HIS A 150 -0.14 15.30 3.73
CA HIS A 150 -0.25 16.75 3.85
C HIS A 150 -1.47 17.15 4.70
N GLY A 151 -1.26 18.09 5.63
CA GLY A 151 -2.29 18.62 6.50
C GLY A 151 -2.78 17.69 7.62
N ARG A 152 -2.23 16.49 7.78
CA ARG A 152 -2.67 15.55 8.83
C ARG A 152 -2.14 15.93 10.22
N PRO A 153 -3.02 16.12 11.22
CA PRO A 153 -2.60 16.50 12.57
C PRO A 153 -1.63 15.50 13.22
N GLY A 154 -0.56 16.05 13.80
CA GLY A 154 0.49 15.30 14.50
C GLY A 154 1.30 14.35 13.62
N ILE A 155 1.28 14.55 12.30
CA ILE A 155 2.17 13.88 11.35
C ILE A 155 3.02 14.93 10.64
N GLU A 156 4.32 14.68 10.55
CA GLU A 156 5.27 15.41 9.70
C GLU A 156 5.80 14.50 8.59
N VAL A 157 6.10 15.07 7.44
CA VAL A 157 6.67 14.32 6.31
C VAL A 157 8.02 14.93 5.93
N VAL A 158 9.03 14.07 5.80
CA VAL A 158 10.36 14.42 5.32
C VAL A 158 10.62 13.65 4.03
N VAL A 159 10.73 14.38 2.93
CA VAL A 159 11.00 13.83 1.60
C VAL A 159 12.46 14.08 1.23
N LEU A 160 13.23 13.02 1.04
CA LEU A 160 14.60 13.07 0.53
C LEU A 160 14.61 12.69 -0.96
N PHE A 161 15.15 13.56 -1.81
CA PHE A 161 15.27 13.28 -3.24
C PHE A 161 16.60 13.78 -3.80
N PRO A 162 17.19 13.11 -4.80
CA PRO A 162 18.47 13.51 -5.37
C PRO A 162 18.32 14.79 -6.21
N LYS A 163 19.10 15.82 -5.86
CA LYS A 163 19.09 17.12 -6.53
C LYS A 163 19.42 16.96 -8.03
N GLY A 164 18.54 17.44 -8.90
CA GLY A 164 18.74 17.42 -10.35
C GLY A 164 18.64 16.04 -11.00
N ARG A 165 18.14 15.02 -10.28
CA ARG A 165 17.93 13.65 -10.82
C ARG A 165 16.47 13.20 -10.81
N VAL A 166 15.55 14.14 -10.67
CA VAL A 166 14.10 13.94 -10.80
C VAL A 166 13.59 14.88 -11.90
N SER A 167 12.51 14.53 -12.60
CA SER A 167 11.96 15.42 -13.63
C SER A 167 11.44 16.73 -13.02
N PRO A 168 11.37 17.83 -13.79
CA PRO A 168 10.81 19.09 -13.28
C PRO A 168 9.41 18.94 -12.70
N THR A 169 8.53 18.18 -13.37
CA THR A 169 7.17 17.90 -12.91
C THR A 169 7.17 17.10 -11.60
N GLN A 170 8.00 16.07 -11.49
CA GLN A 170 8.13 15.31 -10.25
C GLN A 170 8.66 16.20 -9.12
N GLN A 171 9.70 17.00 -9.38
CA GLN A 171 10.24 17.91 -8.37
C GLN A 171 9.17 18.86 -7.83
N GLN A 172 8.34 19.43 -8.70
CA GLN A 172 7.23 20.29 -8.29
C GLN A 172 6.25 19.56 -7.35
N GLN A 173 5.86 18.32 -7.69
CA GLN A 173 5.03 17.48 -6.82
C GLN A 173 5.71 17.08 -5.51
N LEU A 174 7.04 17.15 -5.40
CA LEU A 174 7.74 16.92 -4.13
C LEU A 174 7.77 18.17 -3.25
N THR A 175 7.81 19.36 -3.85
CA THR A 175 8.13 20.61 -3.14
C THR A 175 6.94 21.56 -2.94
N CYS A 176 5.76 21.29 -3.52
CA CYS A 176 4.63 22.25 -3.54
C CYS A 176 3.72 22.28 -2.29
N TRP A 177 3.90 21.39 -1.31
CA TRP A 177 2.92 21.17 -0.24
C TRP A 177 3.00 22.19 0.92
N GLY A 178 4.20 22.48 1.43
CA GLY A 178 4.37 23.32 2.62
C GLY A 178 3.80 22.68 3.91
N GLY A 179 3.59 23.50 4.95
CA GLY A 179 2.99 23.08 6.21
C GLY A 179 3.78 21.96 6.92
N ASN A 180 3.17 20.79 7.07
CA ASN A 180 3.77 19.63 7.72
C ASN A 180 4.69 18.79 6.81
N VAL A 181 4.86 19.18 5.55
CA VAL A 181 5.71 18.48 4.57
C VAL A 181 6.97 19.29 4.30
N ARG A 182 8.13 18.64 4.43
CA ARG A 182 9.44 19.24 4.13
C ARG A 182 10.20 18.37 3.12
N ALA A 183 10.64 18.99 2.03
CA ALA A 183 11.39 18.31 0.98
C ALA A 183 12.85 18.79 0.97
N PHE A 184 13.79 17.85 0.93
CA PHE A 184 15.22 18.08 0.95
C PHE A 184 15.87 17.53 -0.31
N ALA A 185 16.42 18.44 -1.12
CA ALA A 185 17.20 18.08 -2.30
C ALA A 185 18.62 17.67 -1.87
N VAL A 186 18.88 16.36 -1.87
CA VAL A 186 20.15 15.76 -1.47
C VAL A 186 21.17 15.90 -2.60
N ARG A 187 22.35 16.41 -2.30
CA ARG A 187 23.48 16.44 -3.24
C ARG A 187 24.10 15.04 -3.33
N GLY A 188 23.56 14.18 -4.18
CA GLY A 188 23.99 12.79 -4.31
C GLY A 188 23.09 11.98 -5.23
N THR A 189 23.12 10.66 -5.09
CA THR A 189 22.28 9.72 -5.84
C THR A 189 20.98 9.37 -5.09
N PHE A 190 20.12 8.58 -5.71
CA PHE A 190 18.99 7.98 -5.00
C PHE A 190 19.45 7.05 -3.87
N ASP A 191 20.53 6.31 -4.08
CA ASP A 191 21.11 5.42 -3.05
C ASP A 191 21.60 6.20 -1.83
N ASP A 192 22.15 7.41 -2.03
CA ASP A 192 22.48 8.32 -0.93
C ASP A 192 21.24 8.72 -0.13
N CYS A 193 20.13 9.03 -0.80
CA CYS A 193 18.86 9.34 -0.14
C CYS A 193 18.37 8.15 0.69
N GLN A 194 18.44 6.93 0.13
CA GLN A 194 18.08 5.71 0.86
C GLN A 194 19.01 5.45 2.05
N ARG A 195 20.32 5.67 1.89
CA ARG A 195 21.30 5.52 2.96
C ARG A 195 21.02 6.50 4.09
N LEU A 196 20.76 7.77 3.80
CA LEU A 196 20.39 8.79 4.80
C LEU A 196 19.11 8.39 5.54
N ALA A 197 18.09 7.91 4.82
CA ALA A 197 16.86 7.44 5.44
C ALA A 197 17.13 6.26 6.39
N LYS A 198 17.91 5.26 5.95
CA LYS A 198 18.30 4.12 6.79
C LYS A 198 19.10 4.54 8.03
N GLN A 199 20.04 5.48 7.88
CA GLN A 199 20.81 6.03 8.99
C GLN A 199 19.90 6.68 10.04
N ALA A 200 18.91 7.48 9.61
CA ALA A 200 17.94 8.07 10.52
C ALA A 200 17.12 7.02 11.31
N PHE A 201 16.78 5.88 10.69
CA PHE A 201 16.11 4.77 11.40
C PHE A 201 17.00 3.99 12.38
N LEU A 202 18.31 4.17 12.32
CA LEU A 202 19.29 3.56 13.23
C LEU A 202 19.82 4.55 14.28
N ASP A 203 19.50 5.84 14.14
CA ASP A 203 19.94 6.91 15.05
C ASP A 203 19.10 6.91 16.34
N GLU A 204 19.68 6.43 17.44
CA GLU A 204 18.99 6.35 18.73
C GLU A 204 18.52 7.72 19.26
N PRO A 205 19.35 8.79 19.27
CA PRO A 205 18.88 10.12 19.68
C PRO A 205 17.65 10.60 18.88
N LEU A 206 17.64 10.38 17.57
CA LEU A 206 16.53 10.77 16.71
C LEU A 206 15.28 9.95 17.01
N ARG A 207 15.40 8.64 17.21
CA ARG A 207 14.26 7.77 17.61
C ARG A 207 13.73 8.11 19.00
N ARG A 208 14.61 8.51 19.93
CA ARG A 208 14.19 8.95 21.27
C ARG A 208 13.45 10.28 21.23
N SER A 209 13.74 11.16 20.26
CA SER A 209 13.08 12.47 20.11
C SER A 209 11.90 12.49 19.14
N ARG A 210 11.85 11.60 18.14
CA ARG A 210 10.76 11.49 17.14
C ARG A 210 10.31 10.04 16.92
N GLU A 211 9.02 9.85 16.73
CA GLU A 211 8.51 8.57 16.20
C GLU A 211 8.76 8.55 14.70
N LEU A 212 9.60 7.65 14.20
CA LEU A 212 9.93 7.54 12.79
C LEU A 212 9.18 6.37 12.15
N SER A 213 8.58 6.60 10.98
CA SER A 213 8.03 5.53 10.14
C SER A 213 8.37 5.75 8.67
N SER A 214 8.40 4.67 7.89
CA SER A 214 8.62 4.72 6.45
C SER A 214 7.32 4.45 5.71
N ALA A 215 7.08 5.22 4.64
CA ALA A 215 5.96 5.04 3.73
C ALA A 215 6.39 4.41 2.38
N ASN A 216 7.49 3.64 2.36
CA ASN A 216 7.98 2.95 1.16
C ASN A 216 7.18 1.67 0.83
N SER A 217 7.36 1.11 -0.37
CA SER A 217 6.65 -0.08 -0.87
C SER A 217 6.85 -1.37 -0.06
N ILE A 218 7.79 -1.37 0.89
CA ILE A 218 8.02 -2.46 1.85
C ILE A 218 6.95 -2.52 2.95
N ASN A 219 6.21 -1.43 3.17
CA ASN A 219 5.15 -1.36 4.17
C ASN A 219 3.90 -2.10 3.65
N LEU A 220 3.31 -2.96 4.48
CA LEU A 220 2.09 -3.70 4.18
C LEU A 220 0.94 -2.78 3.72
N GLY A 221 0.82 -1.58 4.29
CA GLY A 221 -0.20 -0.59 3.92
C GLY A 221 0.02 0.05 2.55
N ARG A 222 1.22 -0.09 1.97
CA ARG A 222 1.45 0.25 0.56
C ARG A 222 1.10 -0.91 -0.36
N LEU A 223 1.32 -2.15 0.06
CA LEU A 223 1.16 -3.36 -0.75
C LEU A 223 -0.31 -3.78 -0.88
N LEU A 224 -1.05 -3.93 0.23
CA LEU A 224 -2.43 -4.42 0.22
C LEU A 224 -3.37 -3.60 -0.68
N PRO A 225 -3.36 -2.26 -0.66
CA PRO A 225 -4.24 -1.46 -1.51
C PRO A 225 -3.99 -1.67 -3.01
N GLN A 226 -2.76 -2.05 -3.39
CA GLN A 226 -2.44 -2.33 -4.77
C GLN A 226 -3.09 -3.62 -5.28
N ALA A 227 -3.39 -4.57 -4.40
CA ALA A 227 -4.09 -5.80 -4.78
C ALA A 227 -5.54 -5.54 -5.20
N VAL A 228 -6.14 -4.44 -4.70
CA VAL A 228 -7.55 -4.11 -4.94
C VAL A 228 -7.82 -3.82 -6.42
N TYR A 229 -6.99 -3.01 -7.09
CA TYR A 229 -7.23 -2.69 -8.50
C TYR A 229 -6.99 -3.90 -9.42
N TYR A 230 -6.07 -4.81 -9.06
CA TYR A 230 -5.94 -6.08 -9.78
C TYR A 230 -7.16 -6.96 -9.60
N ALA A 231 -7.68 -7.04 -8.38
CA ALA A 231 -8.90 -7.78 -8.11
C ALA A 231 -10.09 -7.18 -8.86
N ALA A 232 -10.27 -5.85 -8.81
CA ALA A 232 -11.31 -5.14 -9.53
C ALA A 232 -11.27 -5.43 -11.04
N THR A 233 -10.08 -5.28 -11.64
CA THR A 233 -9.88 -5.48 -13.08
C THR A 233 -10.08 -6.93 -13.49
N ALA A 234 -9.51 -7.88 -12.77
CA ALA A 234 -9.69 -9.31 -13.07
C ALA A 234 -11.17 -9.72 -13.03
N ARG A 235 -11.93 -9.18 -12.07
CA ARG A 235 -13.35 -9.48 -11.88
C ARG A 235 -14.21 -8.81 -12.95
N SER A 236 -13.88 -7.58 -13.33
CA SER A 236 -14.57 -6.83 -14.40
C SER A 236 -14.39 -7.48 -15.77
N LEU A 237 -13.15 -7.90 -16.10
CA LEU A 237 -12.82 -8.42 -17.43
C LEU A 237 -13.11 -9.91 -17.61
N ALA A 238 -12.94 -10.75 -16.58
CA ALA A 238 -13.20 -12.18 -16.72
C ALA A 238 -14.71 -12.50 -16.72
N GLY A 239 -15.54 -11.71 -16.02
CA GLY A 239 -16.95 -12.04 -15.81
C GLY A 239 -17.17 -13.41 -15.14
N PRO A 240 -18.43 -13.88 -15.02
CA PRO A 240 -18.74 -15.22 -14.52
C PRO A 240 -18.29 -16.30 -15.53
N GLY A 241 -17.21 -17.03 -15.21
CA GLY A 241 -16.75 -18.18 -15.99
C GLY A 241 -15.87 -17.86 -17.21
N GLY A 242 -15.39 -16.63 -17.36
CA GLY A 242 -14.45 -16.28 -18.44
C GLY A 242 -13.00 -16.60 -18.12
N GLU A 243 -12.16 -16.41 -19.13
CA GLU A 243 -10.74 -16.77 -19.11
C GLU A 243 -9.94 -15.95 -18.08
N PRO A 244 -8.86 -16.52 -17.51
CA PRO A 244 -7.97 -15.79 -16.61
C PRO A 244 -7.34 -14.56 -17.28
N VAL A 245 -7.45 -13.41 -16.62
CA VAL A 245 -6.81 -12.16 -17.07
C VAL A 245 -5.31 -12.21 -16.78
N SER A 246 -4.50 -11.91 -17.79
CA SER A 246 -3.05 -11.76 -17.66
C SER A 246 -2.66 -10.29 -17.51
N PHE A 247 -1.67 -10.01 -16.65
CA PHE A 247 -1.18 -8.65 -16.39
C PHE A 247 0.29 -8.50 -16.80
N ILE A 248 0.60 -7.44 -17.55
CA ILE A 248 1.96 -6.99 -17.85
C ILE A 248 2.28 -5.81 -16.91
N ILE A 249 3.28 -5.96 -16.05
CA ILE A 249 3.49 -5.03 -14.92
C ILE A 249 4.90 -4.40 -15.02
N PRO A 250 5.01 -3.11 -15.41
CA PRO A 250 6.30 -2.41 -15.40
C PRO A 250 6.80 -2.32 -13.95
N SER A 251 7.93 -2.98 -13.67
CA SER A 251 8.34 -3.29 -12.30
C SER A 251 9.70 -2.68 -11.95
N GLY A 252 9.76 -2.03 -10.79
CA GLY A 252 11.00 -1.66 -10.10
C GLY A 252 11.19 -2.54 -8.86
N ASN A 253 10.88 -2.03 -7.67
CA ASN A 253 10.98 -2.74 -6.38
C ASN A 253 9.96 -3.90 -6.16
N LEU A 254 9.37 -4.44 -7.23
CA LEU A 254 8.43 -5.59 -7.25
C LEU A 254 7.14 -5.49 -6.43
N GLY A 255 6.91 -4.42 -5.66
CA GLY A 255 5.70 -4.28 -4.83
C GLY A 255 4.38 -4.39 -5.63
N ASN A 256 4.32 -3.77 -6.80
CA ASN A 256 3.12 -3.82 -7.65
C ASN A 256 2.87 -5.23 -8.22
N ALA A 257 3.93 -5.89 -8.71
CA ALA A 257 3.86 -7.28 -9.15
C ALA A 257 3.45 -8.23 -8.02
N MET A 258 3.99 -8.04 -6.80
CA MET A 258 3.61 -8.84 -5.65
C MET A 258 2.14 -8.62 -5.26
N ALA A 259 1.62 -7.40 -5.38
CA ALA A 259 0.22 -7.10 -5.14
C ALA A 259 -0.72 -7.84 -6.11
N CYS A 260 -0.33 -7.99 -7.38
CA CYS A 260 -1.06 -8.81 -8.35
C CYS A 260 -1.11 -10.29 -7.92
N ILE A 261 0.00 -10.82 -7.42
CA ILE A 261 0.07 -12.19 -6.88
C ILE A 261 -0.85 -12.33 -5.65
N TRP A 262 -0.86 -11.34 -4.77
CA TRP A 262 -1.73 -11.32 -3.58
C TRP A 262 -3.21 -11.25 -3.97
N ALA A 263 -3.57 -10.45 -4.98
CA ALA A 263 -4.93 -10.40 -5.51
C ALA A 263 -5.40 -11.78 -6.01
N ARG A 264 -4.54 -12.49 -6.75
CA ARG A 264 -4.82 -13.87 -7.18
C ARG A 264 -5.00 -14.81 -5.99
N ARG A 265 -4.13 -14.73 -4.98
CA ARG A 265 -4.21 -15.56 -3.76
C ARG A 265 -5.49 -15.31 -2.95
N LEU A 266 -6.01 -14.09 -2.97
CA LEU A 266 -7.26 -13.70 -2.31
C LEU A 266 -8.53 -14.09 -3.09
N GLY A 267 -8.40 -14.98 -4.08
CA GLY A 267 -9.54 -15.51 -4.83
C GLY A 267 -10.06 -14.59 -5.93
N ALA A 268 -9.33 -13.51 -6.28
CA ALA A 268 -9.78 -12.61 -7.33
C ALA A 268 -9.60 -13.17 -8.75
N ALA A 269 -8.76 -14.19 -8.93
CA ALA A 269 -8.45 -14.77 -10.24
C ALA A 269 -8.73 -16.27 -10.36
N ASP A 270 -9.01 -16.98 -9.26
CA ASP A 270 -9.26 -18.42 -9.30
C ASP A 270 -10.74 -18.73 -9.10
N ARG A 271 -11.51 -18.52 -10.17
CA ARG A 271 -12.88 -19.04 -10.28
C ARG A 271 -12.90 -20.43 -10.94
N GLY A 272 -11.74 -21.07 -11.10
CA GLY A 272 -11.53 -22.16 -12.05
C GLY A 272 -10.90 -23.45 -11.51
N ASP A 273 -10.34 -23.51 -10.31
CA ASP A 273 -9.85 -24.79 -9.77
C ASP A 273 -10.87 -25.47 -8.83
N ARG A 274 -11.81 -26.20 -9.43
CA ARG A 274 -12.56 -27.26 -8.74
C ARG A 274 -11.76 -28.57 -8.75
N THR A 275 -10.53 -28.59 -8.23
CA THR A 275 -9.98 -29.83 -7.68
C THR A 275 -10.67 -30.10 -6.35
N ARG A 276 -11.90 -30.61 -6.46
CA ARG A 276 -12.44 -31.53 -5.46
C ARG A 276 -11.36 -32.58 -5.22
N ALA A 277 -10.75 -32.56 -4.05
CA ALA A 277 -10.18 -33.76 -3.48
C ALA A 277 -11.33 -34.76 -3.31
N GLN A 278 -11.63 -35.51 -4.38
CA GLN A 278 -12.31 -36.79 -4.27
C GLN A 278 -11.39 -37.68 -3.45
N ARG A 279 -11.56 -37.64 -2.12
CA ARG A 279 -11.33 -38.84 -1.33
C ARG A 279 -12.42 -39.82 -1.76
N GLN A 280 -12.06 -40.77 -2.61
CA GLN A 280 -12.75 -42.03 -2.72
C GLN A 280 -12.02 -43.06 -1.83
N PRO A 281 -12.76 -44.04 -1.30
CA PRO A 281 -12.42 -44.79 -0.07
C PRO A 281 -11.16 -45.66 -0.18
#